data_AF-A0A0D1WGS3-F1
#
_entry.id   AF-A0A0D1WGS3-F1
#
_cell.length_a   1.000
_cell.length_b   1.000
_cell.length_c   1.000
_cell.angle_alpha   90.00
_cell.angle_beta   90.00
_cell.angle_gamma   90.00
#
_symmetry.space_group_name_H-M   'P 1'
#
loop_
_entity.id
_entity.type
_entity.pdbx_description
1 polymer ?
#
loop_
_entity_poly.entity_id
_entity_poly.type
_entity_poly.pdbx_seq_one_letter_code
_entity_poly.pdbx_strand_id
1 'polypeptide(L)'
;MKDLAPGETVEVHHVYISQKRTSQPRLILYRLTEKQERGREEKWNQRRKKIKHTSKHRQTHPIYAYITNTSVKEVAKEAVYLVKEVLANIYIHLFKTHKKITAFFDGLYDLIRKNGKKSKRCNKKSPFDMLEALPG
;
A
#
# COMPACT_ATOMS: atom_id res chain seq x y z
N MET A 1 29.72 2.87 1.67
CA MET A 1 28.49 2.14 2.08
C MET A 1 28.80 0.77 2.70
N LYS A 2 30.06 0.29 2.66
CA LYS A 2 30.47 -0.96 3.33
C LYS A 2 30.67 -0.79 4.84
N ASP A 3 30.40 0.41 5.36
CA ASP A 3 30.92 0.89 6.65
C ASP A 3 29.81 1.14 7.68
N LEU A 4 28.55 0.84 7.34
CA LEU A 4 27.44 0.92 8.29
C LEU A 4 27.38 -0.34 9.16
N ALA A 5 27.41 -0.16 10.47
CA ALA A 5 27.20 -1.23 11.42
C ALA A 5 25.73 -1.73 11.39
N PRO A 6 25.46 -3.02 11.68
CA PRO A 6 24.09 -3.53 11.75
C PRO A 6 23.22 -2.70 12.71
N GLY A 7 22.07 -2.22 12.24
CA GLY A 7 21.16 -1.33 12.99
C GLY A 7 21.48 0.16 12.86
N GLU A 8 22.60 0.54 12.24
CA GLU A 8 22.96 1.93 12.05
C GLU A 8 22.10 2.60 10.98
N THR A 9 21.79 3.88 11.20
CA THR A 9 21.03 4.72 10.26
C THR A 9 21.84 5.94 9.88
N VAL A 10 22.11 6.09 8.58
CA VAL A 10 22.71 7.30 8.01
C VAL A 10 21.65 8.09 7.26
N GLU A 11 21.74 9.41 7.40
CA GLU A 11 20.84 10.36 6.80
C GLU A 11 21.61 11.27 5.85
N VAL A 12 21.12 11.39 4.61
CA VAL A 12 21.73 12.19 3.56
C VAL A 12 20.70 13.21 3.09
N HIS A 13 21.06 14.49 3.20
CA HIS A 13 20.24 15.61 2.73
C HIS A 13 20.59 15.99 1.30
N HIS A 14 19.69 16.69 0.61
CA HIS A 14 19.93 17.27 -0.73
C HIS A 14 20.37 16.22 -1.77
N VAL A 15 19.74 15.06 -1.79
CA VAL A 15 20.06 14.02 -2.78
C VAL A 15 19.50 14.41 -4.14
N TYR A 16 20.18 14.17 -5.25
CA TYR A 16 19.58 14.37 -6.57
C TYR A 16 18.93 13.08 -7.05
N ILE A 17 17.64 13.11 -7.38
CA ILE A 17 16.92 11.97 -7.97
C ILE A 17 16.57 12.34 -9.40
N SER A 18 17.33 11.78 -10.36
CA SER A 18 17.29 12.20 -11.77
C SER A 18 15.92 12.16 -12.42
N GLN A 19 14.98 11.36 -11.89
CA GLN A 19 13.63 11.21 -12.41
C GLN A 19 12.62 12.26 -11.88
N LYS A 20 12.88 12.95 -10.77
CA LYS A 20 11.82 13.73 -10.07
C LYS A 20 12.02 15.24 -10.03
N ARG A 21 13.16 15.78 -10.47
CA ARG A 21 13.48 17.25 -10.46
C ARG A 21 13.05 17.98 -9.16
N THR A 22 13.07 17.30 -8.01
CA THR A 22 12.73 17.88 -6.70
C THR A 22 13.98 18.42 -6.03
N SER A 23 13.93 19.62 -5.45
CA SER A 23 15.15 20.34 -5.09
C SER A 23 15.86 19.84 -3.82
N GLN A 24 15.24 19.05 -2.93
CA GLN A 24 15.92 18.58 -1.70
C GLN A 24 15.41 17.24 -1.12
N PRO A 25 15.41 16.11 -1.85
CA PRO A 25 14.99 14.85 -1.25
C PRO A 25 16.01 14.39 -0.21
N ARG A 26 15.46 13.92 0.90
CA ARG A 26 16.13 13.37 2.06
C ARG A 26 16.15 11.86 1.93
N LEU A 27 17.34 11.29 1.98
CA LEU A 27 17.56 9.84 1.90
C LEU A 27 17.98 9.33 3.27
N ILE A 28 17.20 8.40 3.81
CA ILE A 28 17.49 7.70 5.06
C ILE A 28 17.87 6.27 4.70
N LEU A 29 19.11 5.90 5.01
CA LEU A 29 19.67 4.58 4.80
C LEU A 29 19.78 3.87 6.14
N TYR A 30 19.09 2.75 6.26
CA TYR A 30 19.13 1.91 7.44
C TYR A 30 19.81 0.58 7.11
N ARG A 31 20.87 0.25 7.85
CA ARG A 31 21.51 -1.06 7.79
C ARG A 31 20.69 -2.02 8.65
N LEU A 32 20.18 -3.08 8.03
CA LEU A 32 19.43 -4.11 8.75
C LEU A 32 20.23 -4.70 9.91
N THR A 33 19.53 -5.08 10.97
CA THR A 33 20.11 -5.96 12.00
C THR A 33 20.23 -7.39 11.49
N GLU A 34 21.13 -8.17 12.06
CA GLU A 34 21.33 -9.58 11.69
C GLU A 34 20.04 -10.41 11.78
N LYS A 35 19.19 -10.13 12.78
CA LYS A 35 17.87 -10.78 12.92
C LYS A 35 16.94 -10.43 11.76
N GLN A 36 16.93 -9.17 11.32
CA GLN A 36 16.11 -8.72 10.19
C GLN A 36 16.64 -9.25 8.85
N GLU A 37 17.97 -9.35 8.69
CA GLU A 37 18.62 -9.95 7.53
C GLU A 37 18.23 -11.41 7.36
N ARG A 38 18.36 -12.22 8.42
CA ARG A 38 17.94 -13.63 8.41
C ARG A 38 16.48 -13.77 7.99
N GLY A 39 15.58 -13.00 8.58
CA GLY A 39 14.16 -13.03 8.22
C GLY A 39 13.88 -12.58 6.77
N ARG A 40 14.68 -11.66 6.22
CA ARG A 40 14.59 -11.26 4.80
C ARG A 40 15.06 -12.39 3.89
N GLU A 41 16.16 -13.04 4.24
CA GLU A 41 16.74 -14.14 3.48
C GLU A 41 15.80 -15.36 3.47
N GLU A 42 15.18 -15.70 4.59
CA GLU A 42 14.15 -16.74 4.67
C GLU A 42 12.96 -16.43 3.75
N LYS A 43 12.41 -15.21 3.82
CA LYS A 43 11.31 -14.77 2.94
C LYS A 43 11.72 -14.80 1.47
N TRP A 44 12.95 -14.40 1.16
CA TRP A 44 13.49 -14.47 -0.20
C TRP A 44 13.60 -15.91 -0.69
N ASN A 45 14.16 -16.81 0.12
CA ASN A 45 14.29 -18.22 -0.20
C ASN A 45 12.92 -18.88 -0.43
N GLN A 46 11.92 -18.56 0.40
CA GLN A 46 10.54 -19.03 0.20
C GLN A 46 9.94 -18.52 -1.11
N ARG A 47 10.17 -17.25 -1.48
CA ARG A 47 9.68 -16.68 -2.75
C ARG A 47 10.40 -17.27 -3.95
N ARG A 48 11.71 -17.46 -3.87
CA ARG A 48 12.54 -18.02 -4.95
C ARG A 48 12.08 -19.41 -5.36
N LYS A 49 11.62 -20.23 -4.40
CA LYS A 49 11.01 -21.55 -4.68
C LYS A 49 9.77 -21.49 -5.60
N LYS A 50 9.06 -20.36 -5.65
CA LYS A 50 7.85 -20.17 -6.46
C LYS A 50 8.11 -19.49 -7.81
N ILE A 51 9.35 -19.10 -8.10
CA ILE A 51 9.69 -18.29 -9.27
C ILE A 51 10.47 -19.17 -10.27
N LYS A 52 9.89 -19.43 -11.45
CA LYS A 52 10.47 -20.30 -12.49
C LYS A 52 11.54 -19.61 -13.35
N HIS A 53 11.47 -18.28 -13.50
CA HIS A 53 12.40 -17.50 -14.32
C HIS A 53 12.74 -16.16 -13.64
N THR A 54 13.86 -16.10 -12.94
CA THR A 54 14.50 -14.83 -12.57
C THR A 54 16.00 -14.92 -12.77
N SER A 55 16.61 -13.81 -13.20
CA SER A 55 18.06 -13.70 -13.34
C SER A 55 18.75 -14.08 -12.02
N LYS A 56 19.80 -14.91 -12.12
CA LYS A 56 20.58 -15.43 -10.98
C LYS A 56 21.17 -14.34 -10.05
N HIS A 57 21.10 -13.08 -10.45
CA HIS A 57 21.80 -11.95 -9.82
C HIS A 57 20.93 -11.04 -8.94
N ARG A 58 19.64 -11.36 -8.72
CA ARG A 58 18.86 -10.63 -7.70
C ARG A 58 19.25 -11.09 -6.30
N GLN A 59 20.23 -10.43 -5.71
CA GLN A 59 20.62 -10.62 -4.32
C GLN A 59 19.83 -9.67 -3.41
N THR A 60 19.47 -10.14 -2.21
CA THR A 60 18.92 -9.25 -1.18
C THR A 60 20.03 -8.40 -0.61
N HIS A 61 19.97 -7.08 -0.84
CA HIS A 61 20.86 -6.16 -0.16
C HIS A 61 20.40 -5.95 1.28
N PRO A 62 21.31 -5.73 2.24
CA PRO A 62 20.95 -5.66 3.64
C PRO A 62 20.74 -4.20 4.12
N ILE A 63 20.38 -3.32 3.17
CA ILE A 63 20.09 -1.91 3.37
C ILE A 63 18.60 -1.68 3.08
N TYR A 64 17.93 -0.89 3.93
CA TYR A 64 16.68 -0.21 3.61
C TYR A 64 16.98 1.24 3.24
N ALA A 65 16.33 1.73 2.19
CA ALA A 65 16.43 3.11 1.75
C ALA A 65 15.04 3.75 1.75
N TYR A 66 14.89 4.85 2.47
CA TYR A 66 13.70 5.68 2.47
C TYR A 66 14.02 7.01 1.82
N ILE A 67 13.28 7.34 0.78
CA ILE A 67 13.36 8.63 0.12
C ILE A 67 12.12 9.40 0.53
N THR A 68 12.33 10.58 1.12
CA THR A 68 11.25 11.48 1.52
C THR A 68 11.55 12.90 1.06
N ASN A 69 10.50 13.69 0.85
CA ASN A 69 10.60 15.12 0.58
C ASN A 69 10.30 15.95 1.85
N THR A 70 10.08 15.29 2.99
CA THR A 70 9.81 15.95 4.27
C THR A 70 11.10 16.49 4.87
N SER A 71 11.02 17.71 5.41
CA SER A 71 12.14 18.31 6.11
C SER A 71 12.40 17.59 7.44
N VAL A 72 13.61 17.73 7.98
CA VAL A 72 13.97 17.20 9.31
C VAL A 72 13.14 17.88 10.41
N LYS A 73 12.77 19.14 10.20
CA LYS A 73 11.97 19.92 11.16
C LYS A 73 10.55 19.37 11.32
N GLU A 74 9.97 18.83 10.25
CA GLU A 74 8.60 18.31 10.26
C GLU A 74 8.53 16.87 10.78
N VAL A 75 9.49 16.03 10.39
CA VAL A 75 9.48 14.60 10.72
C VAL A 75 10.88 14.13 11.07
N ALA A 76 11.09 13.61 12.27
CA ALA A 76 12.36 12.99 12.67
C ALA A 76 12.61 11.69 11.88
N LYS A 77 13.87 11.29 11.70
CA LYS A 77 14.23 10.11 10.87
C LYS A 77 13.62 8.82 11.42
N GLU A 78 13.50 8.73 12.74
CA GLU A 78 12.92 7.61 13.48
C GLU A 78 11.42 7.46 13.17
N ALA A 79 10.74 8.58 12.94
CA ALA A 79 9.31 8.61 12.64
C ALA A 79 9.00 8.35 11.16
N VAL A 80 9.95 8.54 10.24
CA VAL A 80 9.72 8.32 8.79
C VAL A 80 9.29 6.88 8.51
N TYR A 81 9.90 5.91 9.19
CA TYR A 81 9.50 4.50 9.10
C TYR A 81 8.04 4.31 9.53
N LEU A 82 7.70 4.83 10.72
CA LEU A 82 6.36 4.72 11.29
C LEU A 82 5.32 5.35 10.37
N VAL A 83 5.57 6.56 9.87
CA VAL A 83 4.70 7.26 8.93
C VAL A 83 4.49 6.44 7.67
N LYS A 84 5.56 5.86 7.09
CA LYS A 84 5.49 4.98 5.91
C LYS A 84 4.62 3.74 6.15
N GLU A 85 4.79 3.05 7.26
CA GLU A 85 4.03 1.83 7.55
C GLU A 85 2.59 2.11 7.98
N VAL A 86 2.41 3.04 8.92
CA VAL A 86 1.08 3.36 9.49
C VAL A 86 0.19 3.98 8.43
N LEU A 87 0.67 4.95 7.63
CA LEU A 87 -0.17 5.54 6.57
C LEU A 87 -0.55 4.52 5.51
N ALA A 88 0.36 3.62 5.13
CA ALA A 88 0.03 2.56 4.18
C ALA A 88 -1.02 1.61 4.75
N ASN A 89 -0.93 1.25 6.03
CA ASN A 89 -1.92 0.44 6.71
C ASN A 89 -3.27 1.16 6.82
N ILE A 90 -3.30 2.41 7.26
CA ILE A 90 -4.53 3.22 7.31
C ILE A 90 -5.17 3.28 5.92
N TYR A 91 -4.38 3.55 4.86
CA TYR A 91 -4.89 3.57 3.49
C TYR A 91 -5.51 2.23 3.08
N ILE A 92 -4.86 1.11 3.42
CA ILE A 92 -5.38 -0.22 3.12
C ILE A 92 -6.73 -0.45 3.80
N HIS A 93 -6.85 -0.09 5.09
CA HIS A 93 -8.06 -0.32 5.87
C HIS A 93 -9.20 0.62 5.47
N LEU A 94 -8.90 1.89 5.17
CA LEU A 94 -9.91 2.88 4.80
C LEU A 94 -10.36 2.74 3.34
N PHE A 95 -9.43 2.54 2.40
CA PHE A 95 -9.70 2.74 0.97
C PHE A 95 -9.56 1.50 0.11
N LYS A 96 -8.77 0.50 0.52
CA LYS A 96 -8.46 -0.67 -0.34
C LYS A 96 -9.54 -1.75 -0.28
N THR A 97 -10.79 -1.36 -0.06
CA THR A 97 -12.02 -2.16 0.07
C THR A 97 -12.08 -3.09 1.28
N HIS A 98 -13.05 -2.84 2.16
CA HIS A 98 -13.68 -3.94 2.88
C HIS A 98 -14.46 -4.77 1.87
N LYS A 99 -13.86 -5.84 1.30
CA LYS A 99 -14.55 -6.77 0.39
C LYS A 99 -15.94 -7.18 0.88
N LYS A 100 -16.11 -7.26 2.20
CA LYS A 100 -17.39 -7.52 2.88
C LYS A 100 -18.43 -6.41 2.63
N ILE A 101 -18.04 -5.14 2.68
CA ILE A 101 -18.95 -4.01 2.48
C ILE A 101 -19.34 -3.89 1.00
N THR A 102 -18.38 -4.08 0.09
CA THR A 102 -18.66 -4.09 -1.36
C THR A 102 -19.60 -5.25 -1.70
N ALA A 103 -19.32 -6.46 -1.21
CA ALA A 103 -20.20 -7.62 -1.41
C ALA A 103 -21.60 -7.44 -0.78
N PHE A 104 -21.71 -6.75 0.35
CA PHE A 104 -23.00 -6.41 0.96
C PHE A 104 -23.82 -5.48 0.05
N PHE A 105 -23.22 -4.40 -0.44
CA PHE A 105 -23.90 -3.46 -1.35
C PHE A 105 -24.22 -4.10 -2.70
N ASP A 106 -23.34 -4.93 -3.26
CA ASP A 106 -23.60 -5.69 -4.48
C ASP A 106 -24.79 -6.64 -4.29
N GLY A 107 -24.85 -7.34 -3.15
CA GLY A 107 -25.97 -8.22 -2.81
C GLY A 107 -27.29 -7.46 -2.64
N LEU A 108 -27.26 -6.29 -2.00
CA LEU A 108 -28.43 -5.42 -1.84
C LEU A 108 -28.91 -4.91 -3.21
N TYR A 109 -28.00 -4.45 -4.06
CA TYR A 109 -28.31 -4.03 -5.42
C TYR A 109 -28.94 -5.16 -6.24
N ASP A 110 -28.37 -6.37 -6.21
CA ASP A 110 -28.90 -7.52 -6.92
C ASP A 110 -30.29 -7.92 -6.43
N LEU A 111 -30.55 -7.82 -5.13
CA LEU A 111 -31.87 -8.07 -4.54
C LEU A 111 -32.90 -7.06 -5.05
N ILE A 112 -32.58 -5.77 -5.00
CA ILE A 112 -33.43 -4.69 -5.51
C ILE A 112 -33.68 -4.88 -7.01
N ARG A 113 -32.64 -5.21 -7.78
CA ARG A 113 -32.72 -5.49 -9.23
C ARG A 113 -33.61 -6.68 -9.56
N LYS A 114 -33.44 -7.80 -8.87
CA LYS A 114 -34.26 -9.02 -9.07
C LYS A 114 -35.73 -8.75 -8.75
N ASN A 115 -36.00 -8.09 -7.63
CA ASN A 115 -37.35 -7.72 -7.23
C ASN A 115 -37.98 -6.69 -8.17
N GLY A 116 -37.19 -5.72 -8.66
CA GLY A 116 -37.64 -4.77 -9.67
C GLY A 116 -38.08 -5.44 -10.97
N LYS A 117 -37.30 -6.41 -11.47
CA LYS A 117 -37.69 -7.23 -12.63
C LYS A 117 -38.99 -8.01 -12.37
N LYS A 118 -39.14 -8.60 -11.19
CA LYS A 118 -40.37 -9.32 -10.80
C LYS A 118 -41.58 -8.39 -10.72
N SER A 119 -41.40 -7.18 -10.18
CA SER A 119 -42.46 -6.15 -10.10
C SER A 119 -42.95 -5.78 -11.50
N LYS A 120 -42.01 -5.51 -12.43
CA LYS A 120 -42.33 -5.21 -13.84
C LYS A 120 -43.08 -6.38 -14.51
N ARG A 121 -42.67 -7.63 -14.27
CA ARG A 121 -43.38 -8.82 -14.79
C ARG A 121 -44.82 -8.92 -14.27
N CYS A 122 -45.09 -8.44 -13.06
CA CYS A 122 -46.43 -8.39 -12.47
C CYS A 122 -47.15 -7.06 -12.75
N ASN A 123 -46.65 -6.23 -13.67
CA ASN A 123 -47.18 -4.91 -14.02
C ASN A 123 -47.30 -3.94 -12.82
N LYS A 124 -46.36 -4.04 -11.87
CA LYS A 124 -46.26 -3.19 -10.68
C LYS A 124 -45.03 -2.28 -10.79
N LYS A 125 -45.10 -1.10 -10.15
CA LYS A 125 -43.97 -0.17 -10.05
C LYS A 125 -42.77 -0.83 -9.35
N SER A 126 -41.58 -0.67 -9.91
CA SER A 126 -40.34 -1.19 -9.35
C SER A 126 -39.78 -0.25 -8.27
N PRO A 127 -38.93 -0.74 -7.34
CA PRO A 127 -38.24 0.14 -6.40
C PRO A 127 -37.47 1.28 -7.07
N PHE A 128 -36.92 1.06 -8.27
CA PHE A 128 -36.25 2.11 -9.05
C PHE A 128 -37.24 3.16 -9.57
N ASP A 129 -38.41 2.72 -10.05
CA ASP A 129 -39.45 3.62 -10.54
C ASP A 129 -40.02 4.48 -9.39
N MET A 130 -39.98 3.98 -8.16
CA MET A 130 -40.35 4.75 -6.96
C MET A 130 -39.28 5.76 -6.57
N LEU A 131 -38.00 5.40 -6.68
CA LEU A 131 -36.88 6.30 -6.38
C LEU A 131 -36.78 7.45 -7.39
N GLU A 132 -37.04 7.19 -8.68
CA GLU A 132 -37.09 8.24 -9.72
C GLU A 132 -38.26 9.22 -9.55
N ALA A 133 -39.32 8.80 -8.84
CA ALA A 133 -40.50 9.64 -8.59
C ALA A 133 -40.38 10.53 -7.35
N LEU A 134 -39.29 10.41 -6.58
CA LEU A 134 -39.06 11.27 -5.42
C LEU A 134 -38.60 12.67 -5.88
N PRO A 135 -39.13 13.76 -5.30
CA PRO A 135 -38.60 15.09 -5.56
C PRO A 135 -37.16 15.18 -5.05
N GLY A 136 -36.27 15.68 -5.91
CA GLY A 136 -34.86 15.93 -5.60
C GLY A 136 -34.63 17.16 -4.73
#